data_AF-W7UBW2-F1
#
_entry.id   AF-W7UBW2-F1
#
_cell.length_a   1.000
_cell.length_b   1.000
_cell.length_c   1.000
_cell.angle_alpha   90.00
_cell.angle_beta   90.00
_cell.angle_gamma   90.00
#
_symmetry.space_group_name_H-M   'P 1'
#
loop_
_entity.id
_entity.type
_entity.pdbx_description
1 polymer ?
#
loop_
_entity_poly.entity_id
_entity_poly.type
_entity_poly.pdbx_seq_one_letter_code
_entity_poly.pdbx_strand_id
1 'polypeptide(L)'
;MRALSVGLILATIVGAAAFVVPPLSLPSRDFKIRLSAGGNEDCGTSLERRSALHNSLCQAVTLSMFMFGGATWISAPSQAMAAVGEGGLPAVTEAFQRVIRGQREWNKVGKTIADREGKLADEEWVNTQIFLRNSYMVGEDMRRIVRDAEESKREKGTAIAKDFQRLTLDMDKPTKSKDFQGFIEAQKKGASYFQDFIDLLSDVPDEL
;
A
#
# COMPACT_ATOMS: atom_id res chain seq x y z
N MET A 1 4.37 -30.73 60.30
CA MET A 1 3.82 -30.32 58.99
C MET A 1 4.89 -30.58 57.96
N ARG A 2 4.58 -31.43 56.96
CA ARG A 2 5.56 -32.13 56.12
C ARG A 2 6.06 -31.25 54.96
N ALA A 3 7.38 -31.20 54.81
CA ALA A 3 8.10 -30.70 53.65
C ALA A 3 8.06 -31.72 52.49
N LEU A 4 7.92 -31.24 51.25
CA LEU A 4 8.17 -31.97 50.00
C LEU A 4 8.69 -30.93 48.98
N SER A 5 10.00 -31.01 48.64
CA SER A 5 10.57 -31.54 47.38
C SER A 5 10.44 -30.56 46.22
N VAL A 6 11.48 -29.79 45.87
CA VAL A 6 12.68 -30.16 45.07
C VAL A 6 12.34 -30.81 43.73
N GLY A 7 12.60 -30.07 42.64
CA GLY A 7 13.12 -30.65 41.40
C GLY A 7 12.27 -30.45 40.15
N LEU A 8 12.57 -29.42 39.35
CA LEU A 8 12.56 -29.59 37.89
C LEU A 8 13.59 -28.66 37.24
N ILE A 9 14.65 -29.29 36.77
CA ILE A 9 15.71 -28.72 35.93
C ILE A 9 15.17 -28.70 34.50
N LEU A 10 15.07 -27.53 33.88
CA LEU A 10 14.97 -27.42 32.42
C LEU A 10 16.23 -26.73 31.91
N ALA A 11 17.18 -27.54 31.49
CA ALA A 11 18.36 -27.12 30.74
C ALA A 11 17.93 -26.89 29.29
N THR A 12 17.76 -25.63 28.89
CA THR A 12 17.58 -25.28 27.47
C THR A 12 18.95 -25.17 26.82
N ILE A 13 19.27 -26.16 26.00
CA ILE A 13 20.48 -26.27 25.19
C ILE A 13 20.54 -25.07 24.24
N VAL A 14 21.55 -24.21 24.42
CA VAL A 14 21.96 -23.21 23.43
C VAL A 14 22.68 -23.96 22.31
N GLY A 15 21.92 -24.45 21.34
CA GLY A 15 22.45 -25.01 20.10
C GLY A 15 22.92 -23.87 19.20
N ALA A 16 24.21 -23.56 19.24
CA ALA A 16 24.86 -22.73 18.23
C ALA A 16 24.91 -23.50 16.90
N ALA A 17 23.86 -23.36 16.08
CA ALA A 17 23.92 -23.77 14.68
C ALA A 17 24.87 -22.80 13.95
N ALA A 18 26.09 -23.25 13.71
CA ALA A 18 27.01 -22.60 12.79
C ALA A 18 26.36 -22.61 11.40
N PHE A 19 25.77 -21.48 11.03
CA PHE A 19 25.31 -21.21 9.68
C PHE A 19 26.54 -21.09 8.78
N VAL A 20 26.95 -22.22 8.18
CA VAL A 20 27.90 -22.23 7.08
C VAL A 20 27.22 -21.52 5.91
N VAL A 21 27.55 -20.24 5.73
CA VAL A 21 27.13 -19.45 4.57
C VAL A 21 27.84 -20.02 3.34
N PRO A 22 27.15 -20.63 2.37
CA PRO A 22 27.79 -21.03 1.12
C PRO A 22 28.25 -19.77 0.38
N PRO A 23 29.43 -19.79 -0.28
CA PRO A 23 29.89 -18.68 -1.08
C PRO A 23 28.90 -18.40 -2.21
N LEU A 24 28.30 -17.21 -2.20
CA LEU A 24 27.50 -16.66 -3.28
C LEU A 24 28.41 -16.46 -4.50
N SER A 25 28.49 -17.47 -5.37
CA SER A 25 28.95 -17.29 -6.74
C SER A 25 27.89 -16.51 -7.50
N LEU A 26 28.07 -15.18 -7.58
CA LEU A 26 27.24 -14.31 -8.41
C LEU A 26 27.47 -14.67 -9.88
N PRO A 27 26.42 -15.00 -10.66
CA PRO A 27 26.55 -15.04 -12.11
C PRO A 27 26.73 -13.61 -12.62
N SER A 28 27.90 -13.32 -13.19
CA SER A 28 28.14 -12.12 -13.99
C SER A 28 27.13 -12.08 -15.14
N ARG A 29 26.04 -11.34 -14.95
CA ARG A 29 25.14 -10.98 -16.05
C ARG A 29 25.79 -9.84 -16.81
N ASP A 30 26.41 -10.20 -17.94
CA ASP A 30 26.75 -9.29 -19.03
C ASP A 30 25.48 -8.58 -19.53
N PHE A 31 25.15 -7.45 -18.90
CA PHE A 31 24.04 -6.61 -19.31
C PHE A 31 24.50 -5.73 -20.47
N LYS A 32 24.44 -6.28 -21.68
CA LYS A 32 24.69 -5.55 -22.93
C LYS A 32 23.53 -4.59 -23.18
N ILE A 33 23.67 -3.36 -22.71
CA ILE A 33 22.77 -2.24 -23.02
C ILE A 33 22.84 -1.99 -24.53
N ARG A 34 21.84 -2.48 -25.26
CA ARG A 34 21.61 -2.09 -26.65
C ARG A 34 20.81 -0.79 -26.63
N LEU A 35 21.53 0.34 -26.64
CA LEU A 35 20.96 1.64 -26.96
C LEU A 35 20.36 1.55 -28.37
N SER A 36 19.04 1.46 -28.44
CA SER A 36 18.30 1.70 -29.68
C SER A 36 18.12 3.20 -29.82
N ALA A 37 19.02 3.82 -30.59
CA ALA A 37 18.82 5.14 -31.13
C ALA A 37 17.82 5.06 -32.31
N GLY A 38 16.76 5.84 -32.22
CA GLY A 38 15.74 6.01 -33.26
C GLY A 38 14.52 6.62 -32.58
N GLY A 39 13.97 7.74 -32.99
CA GLY A 39 14.17 8.57 -34.15
C GLY A 39 13.08 9.63 -34.03
N ASN A 40 13.49 10.87 -34.24
CA ASN A 40 12.69 12.08 -34.27
C ASN A 40 11.42 11.93 -35.11
N GLU A 41 10.24 12.31 -34.58
CA GLU A 41 9.08 12.75 -35.37
C GLU A 41 7.98 13.37 -34.47
N ASP A 42 7.85 14.69 -34.65
CA ASP A 42 6.64 15.51 -34.60
C ASP A 42 5.96 15.90 -33.28
N CYS A 43 6.37 17.10 -32.85
CA CYS A 43 5.56 18.08 -32.15
C CYS A 43 4.39 18.54 -33.04
N GLY A 44 3.16 18.14 -32.70
CA GLY A 44 1.93 18.58 -33.38
C GLY A 44 0.84 18.92 -32.38
N THR A 45 0.53 20.21 -32.27
CA THR A 45 -0.62 20.79 -31.56
C THR A 45 -1.94 20.16 -32.03
N SER A 46 -2.75 19.61 -31.12
CA SER A 46 -4.18 19.38 -31.39
C SER A 46 -5.00 19.31 -30.10
N LEU A 47 -5.23 20.50 -29.54
CA LEU A 47 -6.45 20.80 -28.80
C LEU A 47 -7.54 21.03 -29.88
N GLU A 48 -8.73 20.47 -29.65
CA GLU A 48 -9.97 20.57 -30.45
C GLU A 48 -10.39 19.35 -31.30
N ARG A 49 -11.68 19.02 -31.16
CA ARG A 49 -12.54 18.17 -32.01
C ARG A 49 -12.36 16.65 -31.96
N ARG A 50 -13.04 16.03 -31.00
CA ARG A 50 -13.88 14.84 -31.27
C ARG A 50 -15.22 14.91 -30.52
N SER A 51 -15.99 15.96 -30.85
CA SER A 51 -17.44 15.93 -30.81
C SER A 51 -17.92 15.73 -32.25
N ALA A 52 -18.81 14.74 -32.44
CA ALA A 52 -19.58 14.41 -33.65
C ALA A 52 -19.21 13.06 -34.29
N LEU A 53 -20.28 12.30 -34.52
CA LEU A 53 -20.40 11.11 -35.37
C LEU A 53 -20.02 9.76 -34.72
N HIS A 54 -20.89 9.31 -33.82
CA HIS A 54 -21.40 7.94 -33.92
C HIS A 54 -22.87 7.89 -33.47
N ASN A 55 -23.73 8.57 -34.24
CA ASN A 55 -25.16 8.28 -34.29
C ASN A 55 -25.34 7.13 -35.28
N SER A 56 -25.91 6.01 -34.86
CA SER A 56 -27.09 5.38 -35.47
C SER A 56 -27.24 3.91 -35.04
N LEU A 57 -28.48 3.55 -34.67
CA LEU A 57 -29.07 2.20 -34.64
C LEU A 57 -28.80 1.28 -33.44
N CYS A 58 -29.47 1.57 -32.32
CA CYS A 58 -30.37 0.59 -31.69
C CYS A 58 -31.30 1.29 -30.70
N GLN A 59 -32.25 2.07 -31.23
CA GLN A 59 -33.52 2.31 -30.54
C GLN A 59 -34.39 1.07 -30.75
N ALA A 60 -34.47 0.22 -29.73
CA ALA A 60 -35.62 -0.66 -29.54
C ALA A 60 -36.32 -0.19 -28.27
N VAL A 61 -37.42 0.53 -28.50
CA VAL A 61 -38.39 1.00 -27.52
C VAL A 61 -38.92 -0.19 -26.72
N THR A 62 -38.76 -0.15 -25.41
CA THR A 62 -39.69 -0.83 -24.50
C THR A 62 -40.20 0.17 -23.48
N LEU A 63 -41.37 0.73 -23.82
CA LEU A 63 -42.28 1.40 -22.90
C LEU A 63 -42.56 0.43 -21.73
N SER A 64 -42.19 0.82 -20.51
CA SER A 64 -42.80 0.25 -19.31
C SER A 64 -42.94 1.38 -18.30
N MET A 65 -44.15 1.95 -18.31
CA MET A 65 -44.69 2.75 -17.22
C MET A 65 -44.62 1.92 -15.93
N PHE A 66 -43.76 2.34 -15.00
CA PHE A 66 -43.89 1.96 -13.59
C PHE A 66 -44.26 3.21 -12.79
N MET A 67 -45.57 3.42 -12.66
CA MET A 67 -46.16 4.26 -11.63
C MET A 67 -46.02 3.53 -10.29
N PHE A 68 -44.95 3.82 -9.56
CA PHE A 68 -44.83 3.59 -8.12
C PHE A 68 -44.30 4.92 -7.57
N GLY A 69 -45.08 5.76 -6.89
CA GLY A 69 -45.91 5.40 -5.75
C GLY A 69 -45.07 5.51 -4.48
N GLY A 70 -44.79 6.73 -4.05
CA GLY A 70 -44.48 7.10 -2.66
C GLY A 70 -43.32 6.40 -1.94
N ALA A 71 -42.11 6.94 -2.07
CA ALA A 71 -41.12 6.92 -1.00
C ALA A 71 -40.26 8.18 -1.14
N THR A 72 -40.47 9.15 -0.25
CA THR A 72 -39.61 10.32 -0.13
C THR A 72 -38.22 9.84 0.26
N TRP A 73 -37.29 9.92 -0.68
CA TRP A 73 -35.87 9.77 -0.42
C TRP A 73 -35.47 10.85 0.59
N ILE A 74 -35.34 10.46 1.86
CA ILE A 74 -34.65 11.23 2.87
C ILE A 74 -33.20 11.28 2.38
N SER A 75 -32.88 12.34 1.62
CA SER A 75 -31.51 12.70 1.31
C SER A 75 -30.84 12.96 2.65
N ALA A 76 -30.03 12.02 3.13
CA ALA A 76 -29.19 12.25 4.28
C ALA A 76 -28.39 13.54 3.98
N PRO A 77 -28.29 14.49 4.94
CA PRO A 77 -27.49 15.67 4.73
C PRO A 77 -26.07 15.19 4.44
N SER A 78 -25.60 15.42 3.21
CA SER A 78 -24.17 15.36 2.94
C SER A 78 -23.55 16.32 3.94
N GLN A 79 -22.73 15.80 4.85
CA GLN A 79 -21.94 16.65 5.71
C GLN A 79 -21.07 17.47 4.76
N ALA A 80 -21.49 18.72 4.56
CA ALA A 80 -20.71 19.73 3.89
C ALA A 80 -19.45 19.90 4.74
N MET A 81 -18.40 19.18 4.35
CA MET A 81 -17.04 19.43 4.80
C MET A 81 -16.81 20.90 4.43
N ALA A 82 -16.88 21.76 5.44
CA ALA A 82 -16.74 23.19 5.29
C ALA A 82 -15.51 23.46 4.41
N ALA A 83 -15.71 24.20 3.33
CA ALA A 83 -14.64 24.68 2.46
C ALA A 83 -13.77 25.63 3.29
N VAL A 84 -12.79 25.07 3.98
CA VAL A 84 -11.75 25.81 4.69
C VAL A 84 -10.90 26.50 3.64
N GLY A 85 -11.19 27.79 3.41
CA GLY A 85 -10.30 28.85 2.90
C GLY A 85 -9.44 28.55 1.68
N GLU A 86 -9.64 29.34 0.62
CA GLU A 86 -8.84 29.42 -0.61
C GLU A 86 -7.38 29.93 -0.40
N GLY A 87 -6.64 29.29 0.52
CA GLY A 87 -5.21 29.47 0.74
C GLY A 87 -4.58 28.09 0.78
N GLY A 88 -4.04 27.65 -0.35
CA GLY A 88 -3.65 26.27 -0.62
C GLY A 88 -2.87 25.57 0.49
N LEU A 89 -3.49 24.55 1.07
CA LEU A 89 -2.81 23.38 1.64
C LEU A 89 -3.13 22.15 0.76
N PRO A 90 -2.76 22.13 -0.54
CA PRO A 90 -3.57 21.45 -1.54
C PRO A 90 -3.07 20.04 -1.92
N ALA A 91 -1.87 19.64 -1.53
CA ALA A 91 -1.30 18.36 -1.99
C ALA A 91 -0.77 17.46 -0.86
N VAL A 92 -0.24 18.05 0.21
CA VAL A 92 0.36 17.30 1.34
C VAL A 92 -0.73 16.65 2.19
N THR A 93 -1.80 17.39 2.50
CA THR A 93 -2.94 16.86 3.27
C THR A 93 -3.61 15.69 2.57
N GLU A 94 -3.79 15.78 1.25
CA GLU A 94 -4.38 14.69 0.46
C GLU A 94 -3.49 13.44 0.46
N ALA A 95 -2.18 13.62 0.27
CA ALA A 95 -1.21 12.53 0.38
C ALA A 95 -1.23 11.89 1.77
N PHE A 96 -1.30 12.68 2.84
CA PHE A 96 -1.42 12.17 4.20
C PHE A 96 -2.70 11.36 4.41
N GLN A 97 -3.85 11.84 3.91
CA GLN A 97 -5.10 11.07 3.95
C GLN A 97 -5.00 9.74 3.19
N ARG A 98 -4.29 9.72 2.05
CA ARG A 98 -4.01 8.46 1.32
C ARG A 98 -3.12 7.52 2.12
N VAL A 99 -2.11 8.02 2.82
CA VAL A 99 -1.26 7.20 3.72
C VAL A 99 -2.08 6.60 4.86
N ILE A 100 -2.91 7.38 5.55
CA ILE A 100 -3.78 6.88 6.63
C ILE A 100 -4.80 5.86 6.10
N ARG A 101 -5.36 6.09 4.90
CA ARG A 101 -6.23 5.10 4.25
C ARG A 101 -5.47 3.81 3.95
N GLY A 102 -4.27 3.93 3.36
CA GLY A 102 -3.37 2.82 3.07
C GLY A 102 -3.05 1.99 4.31
N GLN A 103 -2.76 2.63 5.44
CA GLN A 103 -2.53 1.95 6.73
C GLN A 103 -3.75 1.12 7.16
N ARG A 104 -4.96 1.68 7.06
CA ARG A 104 -6.19 0.95 7.43
C ARG A 104 -6.44 -0.24 6.51
N GLU A 105 -6.29 -0.04 5.20
CA GLU A 105 -6.45 -1.10 4.21
C GLU A 105 -5.40 -2.20 4.39
N TRP A 106 -4.14 -1.83 4.64
CA TRP A 106 -3.04 -2.74 4.95
C TRP A 106 -3.35 -3.64 6.16
N ASN A 107 -3.85 -3.04 7.24
CA ASN A 107 -4.27 -3.78 8.43
C ASN A 107 -5.49 -4.67 8.16
N LYS A 108 -6.45 -4.19 7.37
CA LYS A 108 -7.64 -4.97 7.00
C LYS A 108 -7.27 -6.21 6.19
N VAL A 109 -6.38 -6.07 5.20
CA VAL A 109 -5.89 -7.20 4.38
C VAL A 109 -5.14 -8.20 5.26
N GLY A 110 -4.24 -7.73 6.12
CA GLY A 110 -3.51 -8.58 7.06
C GLY A 110 -4.44 -9.39 7.97
N LYS A 111 -5.44 -8.74 8.56
CA LYS A 111 -6.48 -9.42 9.36
C LYS A 111 -7.28 -10.43 8.55
N THR A 112 -7.75 -10.04 7.36
CA THR A 112 -8.57 -10.92 6.50
C THR A 112 -7.81 -12.20 6.10
N ILE A 113 -6.51 -12.07 5.82
CA ILE A 113 -5.65 -13.21 5.50
C ILE A 113 -5.41 -14.04 6.77
N ALA A 114 -5.06 -13.39 7.88
CA ALA A 114 -4.83 -14.05 9.18
C ALA A 114 -6.04 -14.87 9.64
N ASP A 115 -7.26 -14.33 9.53
CA ASP A 115 -8.50 -15.00 9.95
C ASP A 115 -8.80 -16.27 9.13
N ARG A 116 -8.18 -16.42 7.95
CA ARG A 116 -8.41 -17.54 7.03
C ARG A 116 -7.29 -18.57 7.00
N GLU A 117 -6.23 -18.40 7.80
CA GLU A 117 -5.10 -19.33 8.04
C GLU A 117 -4.85 -20.38 6.94
N GLY A 118 -4.41 -19.93 5.76
CA GLY A 118 -4.02 -20.83 4.66
C GLY A 118 -5.15 -21.44 3.83
N LYS A 119 -6.42 -21.10 4.10
CA LYS A 119 -7.59 -21.48 3.30
C LYS A 119 -8.02 -20.39 2.30
N LEU A 120 -7.09 -19.55 1.88
CA LEU A 120 -7.37 -18.51 0.88
C LEU A 120 -7.50 -19.13 -0.51
N ALA A 121 -8.54 -18.72 -1.24
CA ALA A 121 -8.71 -19.10 -2.63
C ALA A 121 -7.65 -18.42 -3.52
N ASP A 122 -7.41 -18.99 -4.70
CA ASP A 122 -6.39 -18.52 -5.64
C ASP A 122 -6.68 -17.09 -6.11
N GLU A 123 -7.95 -16.75 -6.29
CA GLU A 123 -8.41 -15.41 -6.63
C GLU A 123 -8.06 -14.37 -5.55
N GLU A 124 -8.06 -14.77 -4.28
CA GLU A 124 -7.73 -13.87 -3.17
C GLU A 124 -6.24 -13.56 -3.11
N TRP A 125 -5.39 -14.54 -3.45
CA TRP A 125 -3.96 -14.30 -3.62
C TRP A 125 -3.68 -13.34 -4.77
N VAL A 126 -4.40 -13.45 -5.89
CA VAL A 126 -4.29 -12.51 -7.01
C VAL A 126 -4.72 -11.10 -6.60
N ASN A 127 -5.85 -10.97 -5.89
CA ASN A 127 -6.31 -9.69 -5.36
C ASN A 127 -5.30 -9.08 -4.39
N THR A 128 -4.63 -9.91 -3.58
CA THR A 128 -3.55 -9.48 -2.68
C THR A 128 -2.35 -8.94 -3.47
N GLN A 129 -1.96 -9.56 -4.59
CA GLN A 129 -0.88 -9.03 -5.44
C GLN A 129 -1.23 -7.66 -6.03
N ILE A 130 -2.48 -7.46 -6.47
CA ILE A 130 -2.96 -6.17 -6.98
C ILE A 130 -2.90 -5.11 -5.86
N PHE A 131 -3.34 -5.48 -4.65
CA PHE A 131 -3.25 -4.62 -3.49
C PHE A 131 -1.81 -4.21 -3.17
N LEU A 132 -0.84 -5.14 -3.20
CA LEU A 132 0.57 -4.83 -2.97
C LEU A 132 1.12 -3.83 -3.99
N ARG A 133 0.76 -3.97 -5.27
CA ARG A 133 1.16 -3.02 -6.33
C ARG A 133 0.59 -1.62 -6.10
N ASN A 134 -0.66 -1.53 -5.66
CA ASN A 134 -1.27 -0.25 -5.31
C ASN A 134 -0.62 0.35 -4.04
N SER A 135 -0.25 -0.50 -3.08
CA SER A 135 0.42 -0.09 -1.84
C SER A 135 1.79 0.54 -2.10
N TYR A 136 2.50 0.13 -3.16
CA TYR A 136 3.76 0.78 -3.57
C TYR A 136 3.63 2.30 -3.74
N MET A 137 2.48 2.76 -4.29
CA MET A 137 2.20 4.20 -4.49
C MET A 137 2.02 4.95 -3.16
N VAL A 138 1.65 4.25 -2.08
CA VAL A 138 1.55 4.87 -0.75
C VAL A 138 2.93 5.28 -0.25
N GLY A 139 3.99 4.53 -0.60
CA GLY A 139 5.36 4.94 -0.31
C GLY A 139 5.76 6.23 -1.06
N GLU A 140 5.27 6.44 -2.28
CA GLU A 140 5.47 7.71 -3.01
C GLU A 140 4.78 8.88 -2.29
N ASP A 141 3.57 8.66 -1.79
CA ASP A 141 2.84 9.64 -0.98
C ASP A 141 3.58 9.97 0.32
N MET A 142 4.15 8.97 1.01
CA MET A 142 5.01 9.18 2.19
C MET A 142 6.19 10.12 1.87
N ARG A 143 6.90 9.88 0.75
CA ARG A 143 8.00 10.77 0.33
C ARG A 143 7.52 12.18 0.01
N ARG A 144 6.34 12.31 -0.60
CA ARG A 144 5.76 13.62 -0.94
C ARG A 144 5.47 14.44 0.31
N ILE A 145 5.02 13.80 1.39
CA ILE A 145 4.70 14.47 2.66
C ILE A 145 5.98 15.02 3.31
N VAL A 146 7.06 14.25 3.34
CA VAL A 146 8.30 14.66 4.02
C VAL A 146 9.24 15.53 3.19
N ARG A 147 8.90 15.79 1.92
CA ARG A 147 9.74 16.57 1.00
C ARG A 147 10.08 17.97 1.54
N ASP A 148 9.10 18.62 2.15
CA ASP A 148 9.20 20.00 2.62
C ASP A 148 9.47 20.07 4.14
N ALA A 149 9.78 18.93 4.78
CA ALA A 149 10.15 18.85 6.20
C ALA A 149 11.63 19.21 6.45
N GLU A 150 11.99 19.39 7.72
CA GLU A 150 13.38 19.53 8.17
C GLU A 150 14.26 18.39 7.65
N GLU A 151 15.53 18.67 7.35
CA GLU A 151 16.47 17.71 6.75
C GLU A 151 16.52 16.36 7.48
N SER A 152 16.60 16.36 8.81
CA SER A 152 16.63 15.12 9.60
C SER A 152 15.34 14.29 9.44
N LYS A 153 14.16 14.93 9.48
CA LYS A 153 12.87 14.26 9.28
C LYS A 153 12.68 13.80 7.84
N ARG A 154 13.11 14.61 6.88
CA ARG A 154 13.06 14.29 5.45
C ARG A 154 13.88 13.05 5.13
N GLU A 155 15.10 12.94 5.65
CA GLU A 155 15.95 11.77 5.45
C GLU A 155 15.33 10.51 6.07
N LYS A 156 14.94 10.57 7.34
CA LYS A 156 14.29 9.45 8.05
C LYS A 156 13.00 9.01 7.35
N GLY A 157 12.13 9.97 7.01
CA GLY A 157 10.86 9.69 6.35
C GLY A 157 11.05 9.12 4.94
N THR A 158 12.06 9.59 4.21
CA THR A 158 12.42 9.04 2.89
C THR A 158 12.97 7.63 3.00
N ALA A 159 13.75 7.32 4.05
CA ALA A 159 14.23 5.98 4.31
C ALA A 159 13.08 5.02 4.61
N ILE A 160 12.18 5.39 5.55
CA ILE A 160 10.98 4.59 5.88
C ILE A 160 10.13 4.32 4.64
N ALA A 161 9.89 5.35 3.82
CA ALA A 161 9.12 5.21 2.59
C ALA A 161 9.76 4.22 1.59
N LYS A 162 11.09 4.28 1.41
CA LYS A 162 11.83 3.35 0.54
C LYS A 162 11.80 1.93 1.09
N ASP A 163 11.94 1.76 2.39
CA ASP A 163 11.91 0.46 3.04
C ASP A 163 10.51 -0.18 2.95
N PHE A 164 9.46 0.63 3.07
CA PHE A 164 8.09 0.20 2.82
C PHE A 164 7.87 -0.22 1.36
N GLN A 165 8.33 0.58 0.39
CA GLN A 165 8.27 0.21 -1.02
C GLN A 165 8.99 -1.10 -1.31
N ARG A 166 10.22 -1.25 -0.80
CA ARG A 166 10.98 -2.49 -0.94
C ARG A 166 10.24 -3.68 -0.33
N LEU A 167 9.68 -3.52 0.86
CA LEU A 167 8.87 -4.55 1.50
C LEU A 167 7.68 -4.98 0.61
N THR A 168 6.94 -4.04 0.02
CA THR A 168 5.82 -4.38 -0.87
C THR A 168 6.25 -5.18 -2.11
N LEU A 169 7.45 -4.95 -2.62
CA LEU A 169 8.05 -5.74 -3.71
C LEU A 169 8.50 -7.12 -3.22
N ASP A 170 9.15 -7.19 -2.06
CA ASP A 170 9.59 -8.44 -1.46
C ASP A 170 8.41 -9.35 -1.08
N MET A 171 7.25 -8.76 -0.77
CA MET A 171 5.99 -9.47 -0.50
C MET A 171 5.36 -10.14 -1.74
N ASP A 172 5.75 -9.76 -2.96
CA ASP A 172 5.26 -10.43 -4.18
C ASP A 172 5.69 -11.92 -4.21
N LYS A 173 6.85 -12.24 -3.63
CA LYS A 173 7.36 -13.63 -3.55
C LYS A 173 6.50 -14.54 -2.65
N PRO A 174 6.22 -14.22 -1.37
CA PRO A 174 5.33 -15.03 -0.53
C PRO A 174 3.92 -15.08 -1.10
N THR A 175 3.40 -14.00 -1.71
CA THR A 175 2.07 -14.02 -2.33
C THR A 175 2.00 -14.95 -3.55
N LYS A 176 3.05 -15.03 -4.38
CA LYS A 176 3.11 -15.97 -5.52
C LYS A 176 3.29 -17.43 -5.09
N SER A 177 4.07 -17.65 -4.04
CA SER A 177 4.28 -18.99 -3.47
C SER A 177 3.19 -19.41 -2.50
N LYS A 178 2.18 -18.56 -2.25
CA LYS A 178 1.10 -18.74 -1.27
C LYS A 178 1.64 -19.06 0.13
N ASP A 179 2.80 -18.49 0.46
CA ASP A 179 3.44 -18.62 1.77
C ASP A 179 2.76 -17.67 2.76
N PHE A 180 1.81 -18.23 3.51
CA PHE A 180 1.04 -17.52 4.52
C PHE A 180 1.93 -16.94 5.64
N GLN A 181 2.87 -17.73 6.16
CA GLN A 181 3.74 -17.31 7.26
C GLN A 181 4.61 -16.13 6.81
N GLY A 182 5.28 -16.27 5.67
CA GLY A 182 6.10 -15.21 5.10
C GLY A 182 5.30 -13.94 4.81
N PHE A 183 4.05 -14.07 4.35
CA PHE A 183 3.18 -12.92 4.14
C PHE A 183 2.81 -12.20 5.45
N ILE A 184 2.42 -12.93 6.50
CA ILE A 184 2.02 -12.34 7.78
C ILE A 184 3.18 -11.65 8.49
N GLU A 185 4.38 -12.24 8.47
CA GLU A 185 5.58 -11.60 9.01
C GLU A 185 5.89 -10.27 8.30
N ALA A 186 5.86 -10.29 6.96
CA ALA A 186 6.07 -9.10 6.16
C ALA A 186 4.95 -8.05 6.38
N GLN A 187 3.70 -8.48 6.53
CA GLN A 187 2.57 -7.58 6.79
C GLN A 187 2.75 -6.82 8.11
N LYS A 188 3.18 -7.51 9.19
CA LYS A 188 3.46 -6.88 10.49
C LYS A 188 4.57 -5.83 10.39
N LYS A 189 5.63 -6.15 9.64
CA LYS A 189 6.72 -5.20 9.35
C LYS A 189 6.23 -3.98 8.56
N GLY A 190 5.30 -4.19 7.62
CA GLY A 190 4.69 -3.08 6.88
C GLY A 190 3.88 -2.16 7.79
N ALA A 191 3.17 -2.72 8.77
CA ALA A 191 2.42 -1.95 9.75
C ALA A 191 3.33 -1.11 10.65
N SER A 192 4.52 -1.60 11.03
CA SER A 192 5.47 -0.81 11.81
C SER A 192 5.98 0.39 11.01
N TYR A 193 6.27 0.26 9.72
CA TYR A 193 6.69 1.40 8.89
C TYR A 193 5.64 2.52 8.83
N PHE A 194 4.35 2.19 8.77
CA PHE A 194 3.30 3.21 8.86
C PHE A 194 3.31 3.92 10.22
N GLN A 195 3.51 3.18 11.31
CA GLN A 195 3.56 3.75 12.65
C GLN A 195 4.79 4.64 12.82
N ASP A 196 5.97 4.15 12.48
CA ASP A 196 7.23 4.89 12.53
C ASP A 196 7.14 6.18 11.71
N PHE A 197 6.48 6.13 10.55
CA PHE A 197 6.28 7.30 9.70
C PHE A 197 5.33 8.33 10.34
N ILE A 198 4.23 7.88 10.95
CA ILE A 198 3.28 8.77 11.63
C ILE A 198 3.93 9.39 12.87
N ASP A 199 4.63 8.60 13.66
CA ASP A 199 5.33 9.05 14.87
C ASP A 199 6.40 10.10 14.53
N LEU A 200 7.14 9.90 13.43
CA LEU A 200 8.10 10.88 12.92
C LEU A 200 7.45 12.24 12.58
N LEU A 201 6.21 12.22 12.09
CA LEU A 201 5.46 13.45 11.78
C LEU A 201 4.84 14.08 13.03
N SER A 202 4.51 13.30 14.04
CA SER A 202 3.92 13.77 15.31
C SER A 202 4.93 14.40 16.26
N ASP A 203 6.22 14.17 16.09
CA ASP A 203 7.32 14.79 16.85
C ASP A 203 7.52 16.28 16.46
N VAL A 204 6.45 17.08 16.51
CA VAL A 204 6.51 18.53 16.32
C VAL A 204 6.86 19.14 17.68
N PRO A 205 8.02 19.81 17.85
CA PRO A 205 8.31 20.50 19.10
C PRO A 205 7.23 21.55 19.36
N ASP A 206 6.58 21.49 20.52
CA ASP A 206 5.53 22.40 21.02
C ASP A 206 6.03 23.85 21.24
N GLU A 207 7.16 24.26 20.65
CA GLU A 207 7.71 25.59 20.81
C GLU A 207 6.99 26.59 19.88
N LEU A 208 5.79 27.00 20.31
CA LEU A 208 5.07 28.20 19.88
C LEU A 208 4.93 29.18 21.05
#